data_AF-A0A6H1Q3K7-F1
#
_entry.id   AF-A0A6H1Q3K7-F1
#
_cell.length_a   1.000
_cell.length_b   1.000
_cell.length_c   1.000
_cell.angle_alpha   90.00
_cell.angle_beta   90.00
_cell.angle_gamma   90.00
#
_symmetry.space_group_name_H-M   'P 1'
#
loop_
_entity.id
_entity.type
_entity.pdbx_description
1 polymer ?
#
loop_
_entity_poly.entity_id
_entity_poly.type
_entity_poly.pdbx_seq_one_letter_code
_entity_poly.pdbx_strand_id
1 'polypeptide(L)'
;MKIISYSIFGEEQWYRKGLIKNIEIAKNLFSDWTVRVYISNKIEKVFIDEVSKHKNVELIVKDEKYPFEGLMWRMLPMEEGHEVVAVRDCDTRLFERDKNLLDDWLSNEFKYHVCRENPGSYNVMLGGLYGGKKPKIAIEDKWHKWRENYIKKKKSLYVWDIDFLRRHVYPFIRKDLIVYSEHVRMDCEKNVKKIPGERGFYKGKYIQIGMYIEEDFDKNDENKSLEDKKQFGRSRNVQRLNYLEEDKSFNPNDSGLVTYKPLFKYKNLIINYLYLFFSITFNKKVSLLGIMYIFFHNRVLHKYLRLNKILNHKFFETYK
;
A
#
# COMPACT_ATOMS: atom_id res chain seq x y z
N MET A 1 20.95 9.67 -5.96
CA MET A 1 20.72 9.52 -4.51
C MET A 1 19.88 8.29 -4.24
N LYS A 2 20.06 7.67 -3.07
CA LYS A 2 19.16 6.65 -2.53
C LYS A 2 18.18 7.30 -1.56
N ILE A 3 16.88 7.13 -1.78
CA ILE A 3 15.82 7.83 -1.05
C ILE A 3 14.96 6.85 -0.27
N ILE A 4 14.76 7.08 1.03
CA ILE A 4 13.65 6.51 1.78
C ILE A 4 12.57 7.59 1.88
N SER A 5 11.42 7.36 1.27
CA SER A 5 10.37 8.37 1.14
C SER A 5 9.21 8.12 2.09
N TYR A 6 8.83 9.19 2.78
CA TYR A 6 7.69 9.27 3.68
C TYR A 6 6.78 10.45 3.32
N SER A 7 5.54 10.36 3.78
CA SER A 7 4.56 11.44 3.70
C SER A 7 3.85 11.60 5.03
N ILE A 8 3.68 12.83 5.48
CA ILE A 8 2.95 13.15 6.72
C ILE A 8 1.90 14.23 6.42
N PHE A 9 0.68 13.94 6.82
CA PHE A 9 -0.51 14.76 6.61
C PHE A 9 -1.54 14.34 7.66
N GLY A 10 -2.61 15.12 7.80
CA GLY A 10 -3.58 14.91 8.87
C GLY A 10 -3.02 15.23 10.26
N GLU A 11 -3.78 14.87 11.27
CA GLU A 11 -3.57 15.38 12.62
C GLU A 11 -3.10 14.29 13.59
N GLU A 12 -3.06 13.03 13.17
CA GLU A 12 -2.78 11.93 14.07
C GLU A 12 -1.32 11.92 14.51
N GLN A 13 -1.11 11.88 15.83
CA GLN A 13 0.19 12.09 16.48
C GLN A 13 1.11 10.87 16.37
N TRP A 14 0.53 9.68 16.38
CA TRP A 14 1.30 8.45 16.23
C TRP A 14 2.11 8.36 14.91
N TYR A 15 1.63 8.94 13.79
CA TYR A 15 2.44 9.03 12.57
C TYR A 15 3.64 9.98 12.71
N ARG A 16 3.49 11.06 13.49
CA ARG A 16 4.57 12.02 13.77
C ARG A 16 5.68 11.37 14.58
N LYS A 17 5.30 10.66 15.67
CA LYS A 17 6.22 9.84 16.48
C LYS A 17 6.92 8.77 15.63
N GLY A 18 6.13 8.08 14.81
CA GLY A 18 6.61 7.07 13.87
C GLY A 18 7.71 7.60 12.94
N LEU A 19 7.44 8.74 12.30
CA LEU A 19 8.35 9.43 11.39
C LEU A 19 9.66 9.85 12.06
N ILE A 20 9.62 10.57 13.20
CA ILE A 20 10.82 11.06 13.89
C ILE A 20 11.75 9.89 14.24
N LYS A 21 11.20 8.85 14.88
CA LYS A 21 11.96 7.64 15.21
C LYS A 21 12.54 6.96 13.96
N ASN A 22 11.83 6.96 12.83
CA ASN A 22 12.34 6.38 11.57
C ASN A 22 13.46 7.23 10.96
N ILE A 23 13.40 8.55 11.06
CA ILE A 23 14.49 9.45 10.64
C ILE A 23 15.76 9.15 11.45
N GLU A 24 15.63 8.99 12.77
CA GLU A 24 16.74 8.67 13.66
C GLU A 24 17.33 7.29 13.38
N ILE A 25 16.50 6.28 13.17
CA ILE A 25 16.96 4.93 12.81
C ILE A 25 17.64 4.95 11.45
N ALA A 26 17.07 5.63 10.46
CA ALA A 26 17.65 5.71 9.11
C ALA A 26 19.02 6.36 9.11
N LYS A 27 19.29 7.34 9.98
CA LYS A 27 20.61 7.96 10.11
C LYS A 27 21.72 6.94 10.40
N ASN A 28 21.41 5.89 11.17
CA ASN A 28 22.37 4.86 11.54
C ASN A 28 22.33 3.67 10.59
N LEU A 29 21.13 3.14 10.34
CA LEU A 29 20.93 1.89 9.59
C LEU A 29 21.03 2.08 8.06
N PHE A 30 20.74 3.29 7.58
CA PHE A 30 20.72 3.66 6.17
C PHE A 30 21.53 4.93 5.94
N SER A 31 22.76 4.96 6.46
CA SER A 31 23.61 6.16 6.51
C SER A 31 23.96 6.76 5.15
N ASP A 32 23.90 5.97 4.08
CA ASP A 32 24.09 6.39 2.68
C ASP A 32 22.78 6.78 1.97
N TRP A 33 21.64 6.77 2.67
CA TRP A 33 20.33 7.15 2.17
C TRP A 33 19.90 8.51 2.71
N THR A 34 19.13 9.24 1.90
CA THR A 34 18.43 10.44 2.32
C THR A 34 16.98 10.10 2.63
N VAL A 35 16.50 10.56 3.78
CA VAL A 35 15.08 10.45 4.14
C VAL A 35 14.35 11.63 3.52
N ARG A 36 13.53 11.40 2.49
CA ARG A 36 12.68 12.45 1.92
C ARG A 36 11.32 12.45 2.58
N VAL A 37 10.96 13.58 3.19
CA VAL A 37 9.68 13.77 3.88
C VAL A 37 8.85 14.79 3.12
N TYR A 38 7.70 14.34 2.63
CA TYR A 38 6.65 15.24 2.15
C TYR A 38 5.70 15.58 3.30
N ILE A 39 5.60 16.86 3.65
CA ILE A 39 4.79 17.31 4.78
C ILE A 39 3.68 18.25 4.31
N SER A 40 2.45 18.04 4.79
CA SER A 40 1.34 18.96 4.55
C SER A 40 1.62 20.34 5.14
N ASN A 41 1.31 21.40 4.41
CA ASN A 41 1.35 22.78 4.91
C ASN A 41 0.35 23.07 6.04
N LYS A 42 -0.57 22.15 6.32
CA LYS A 42 -1.53 22.24 7.44
C LYS A 42 -0.98 21.72 8.76
N ILE A 43 0.20 21.08 8.74
CA ILE A 43 0.85 20.59 9.96
C ILE A 43 1.49 21.75 10.72
N GLU A 44 1.45 21.68 12.04
CA GLU A 44 1.99 22.68 12.95
C GLU A 44 3.48 22.98 12.65
N LYS A 45 3.80 24.27 12.51
CA LYS A 45 5.15 24.73 12.14
C LYS A 45 6.24 24.17 13.08
N VAL A 46 5.93 24.01 14.37
CA VAL A 46 6.86 23.44 15.36
C VAL A 46 7.33 22.05 14.94
N PHE A 47 6.45 21.20 14.41
CA PHE A 47 6.80 19.86 13.94
C PHE A 47 7.57 19.91 12.60
N ILE A 48 7.21 20.82 11.70
CA ILE A 48 7.97 21.05 10.45
C ILE A 48 9.42 21.45 10.80
N ASP A 49 9.58 22.38 11.73
CA ASP A 49 10.88 22.87 12.20
C ASP A 49 11.66 21.74 12.91
N GLU A 50 11.01 20.88 13.69
CA GLU A 50 11.62 19.69 14.30
C GLU A 50 12.21 18.75 13.23
N VAL A 51 11.41 18.36 12.24
CA VAL A 51 11.85 17.47 11.14
C VAL A 51 13.02 18.09 10.37
N SER A 52 12.99 19.41 10.14
CA SER A 52 14.03 20.12 9.37
C SER A 52 15.42 20.12 10.02
N LYS A 53 15.52 19.87 11.33
CA LYS A 53 16.79 19.85 12.07
C LYS A 53 17.63 18.61 11.77
N HIS A 54 17.05 17.56 11.20
CA HIS A 54 17.75 16.30 10.92
C HIS A 54 18.56 16.39 9.62
N LYS A 55 19.89 16.26 9.72
CA LYS A 55 20.81 16.39 8.58
C LYS A 55 20.62 15.34 7.47
N ASN A 56 20.04 14.19 7.78
CA ASN A 56 19.74 13.13 6.82
C ASN A 56 18.36 13.30 6.15
N VAL A 57 17.66 14.41 6.41
CA VAL A 57 16.33 14.67 5.89
C VAL A 57 16.36 15.69 4.76
N GLU A 58 15.60 15.40 3.72
CA GLU A 58 15.16 16.37 2.72
C GLU A 58 13.66 16.61 2.90
N LEU A 59 13.31 17.82 3.33
CA LEU A 59 11.94 18.20 3.66
C LEU A 59 11.28 18.95 2.50
N ILE A 60 10.10 18.50 2.08
CA ILE A 60 9.29 19.14 1.04
C ILE A 60 7.91 19.44 1.62
N VAL A 61 7.60 20.73 1.77
CA VAL A 61 6.26 21.18 2.19
C VAL A 61 5.33 21.16 0.98
N LYS A 62 4.19 20.49 1.09
CA LYS A 62 3.15 20.37 0.05
C LYS A 62 1.90 21.12 0.47
N ASP A 63 1.35 21.90 -0.47
CA ASP A 63 0.04 22.51 -0.31
C ASP A 63 -1.06 21.43 -0.42
N GLU A 64 -1.72 21.14 0.71
CA GLU A 64 -2.70 20.07 0.80
C GLU A 64 -4.10 20.53 0.41
N LYS A 65 -4.56 20.14 -0.78
CA LYS A 65 -5.90 20.48 -1.28
C LYS A 65 -6.98 19.53 -0.80
N TYR A 66 -6.64 18.26 -0.58
CA TYR A 66 -7.57 17.25 -0.08
C TYR A 66 -6.97 16.39 1.04
N PRO A 67 -7.78 15.89 1.99
CA PRO A 67 -7.29 15.13 3.16
C PRO A 67 -6.53 13.83 2.87
N PHE A 68 -6.48 13.38 1.61
CA PHE A 68 -5.85 12.14 1.18
C PHE A 68 -4.71 12.36 0.18
N GLU A 69 -4.36 13.61 -0.15
CA GLU A 69 -3.28 13.89 -1.09
C GLU A 69 -1.93 13.37 -0.58
N GLY A 70 -1.74 13.36 0.74
CA GLY A 70 -0.49 12.86 1.31
C GLY A 70 -0.20 11.40 1.00
N LEU A 71 -1.22 10.56 0.76
CA LEU A 71 -1.03 9.15 0.44
C LEU A 71 -0.13 8.92 -0.78
N MET A 72 -0.15 9.84 -1.76
CA MET A 72 0.67 9.72 -2.96
C MET A 72 2.05 10.37 -2.85
N TRP A 73 2.25 11.34 -1.95
CA TRP A 73 3.44 12.20 -2.03
C TRP A 73 4.73 11.41 -1.86
N ARG A 74 4.72 10.40 -0.99
CA ARG A 74 5.82 9.45 -0.79
C ARG A 74 6.22 8.65 -2.04
N MET A 75 5.42 8.68 -3.10
CA MET A 75 5.71 8.03 -4.37
C MET A 75 6.39 8.97 -5.38
N LEU A 76 6.31 10.29 -5.19
CA LEU A 76 6.83 11.28 -6.14
C LEU A 76 8.32 11.10 -6.48
N PRO A 77 9.21 10.64 -5.58
CA PRO A 77 10.59 10.38 -5.95
C PRO A 77 10.75 9.33 -7.05
N MET A 78 9.73 8.49 -7.29
CA MET A 78 9.73 7.52 -8.39
C MET A 78 9.66 8.15 -9.79
N GLU A 79 9.39 9.45 -9.88
CA GLU A 79 9.37 10.24 -11.12
C GLU A 79 10.66 11.04 -11.34
N GLU A 80 11.41 11.30 -10.27
CA GLU A 80 12.48 12.29 -10.23
C GLU A 80 13.84 11.76 -10.70
N GLY A 81 13.93 10.49 -11.12
CA GLY A 81 15.15 9.91 -11.69
C GLY A 81 16.24 9.55 -10.67
N HIS A 82 15.87 9.36 -9.40
CA HIS A 82 16.79 8.91 -8.34
C HIS A 82 17.40 7.53 -8.62
N GLU A 83 18.53 7.24 -7.97
CA GLU A 83 19.23 5.96 -8.15
C GLU A 83 18.42 4.81 -7.55
N VAL A 84 17.90 5.02 -6.35
CA VAL A 84 17.06 4.07 -5.62
C VAL A 84 16.00 4.86 -4.85
N VAL A 85 14.77 4.35 -4.85
CA VAL A 85 13.68 4.88 -4.04
C VAL A 85 13.04 3.72 -3.29
N ALA A 86 12.89 3.85 -1.98
CA ALA A 86 12.11 2.96 -1.13
C ALA A 86 10.97 3.77 -0.47
N VAL A 87 9.74 3.31 -0.59
CA VAL A 87 8.54 3.96 -0.04
C VAL A 87 8.12 3.26 1.23
N ARG A 88 7.92 4.03 2.30
CA ARG A 88 7.57 3.52 3.63
C ARG A 88 6.35 4.24 4.23
N ASP A 89 5.68 3.55 5.13
CA ASP A 89 4.61 4.10 5.95
C ASP A 89 5.19 4.64 7.27
N CYS A 90 4.65 5.76 7.76
CA CYS A 90 5.10 6.36 9.02
C CYS A 90 4.64 5.56 10.26
N ASP A 91 3.55 4.81 10.18
CA ASP A 91 3.00 3.98 11.26
C ASP A 91 3.69 2.62 11.41
N THR A 92 4.83 2.44 10.74
CA THR A 92 5.67 1.24 10.79
C THR A 92 7.09 1.62 11.16
N ARG A 93 7.89 0.64 11.60
CA ARG A 93 9.26 0.86 12.06
C ARG A 93 10.26 0.25 11.09
N LEU A 94 11.36 0.98 10.84
CA LEU A 94 12.54 0.42 10.19
C LEU A 94 13.27 -0.51 11.15
N PHE A 95 13.58 -1.72 10.69
CA PHE A 95 14.42 -2.68 11.39
C PHE A 95 15.61 -3.12 10.53
N GLU A 96 16.59 -3.81 11.13
CA GLU A 96 17.70 -4.44 10.40
C GLU A 96 17.19 -5.32 9.24
N ARG A 97 16.03 -5.95 9.42
CA ARG A 97 15.40 -6.77 8.39
C ARG A 97 14.93 -5.98 7.17
N ASP A 98 14.55 -4.71 7.32
CA ASP A 98 14.31 -3.80 6.20
C ASP A 98 15.60 -3.53 5.42
N LYS A 99 16.74 -3.40 6.11
CA LYS A 99 18.06 -3.21 5.49
C LYS A 99 18.46 -4.45 4.71
N ASN A 100 18.35 -5.63 5.32
CA ASN A 100 18.60 -6.92 4.66
C ASN A 100 17.76 -7.11 3.39
N LEU A 101 16.47 -6.75 3.46
CA LEU A 101 15.57 -6.78 2.30
C LEU A 101 16.07 -5.87 1.19
N LEU A 102 16.39 -4.61 1.52
CA LEU A 102 16.83 -3.63 0.53
C LEU A 102 18.19 -3.99 -0.06
N ASP A 103 19.14 -4.47 0.73
CA ASP A 103 20.46 -4.89 0.25
C ASP A 103 20.37 -6.09 -0.69
N ASP A 104 19.61 -7.11 -0.30
CA ASP A 104 19.35 -8.26 -1.17
C ASP A 104 18.70 -7.79 -2.47
N TRP A 105 17.63 -7.00 -2.42
CA TRP A 105 17.00 -6.47 -3.62
C TRP A 105 17.99 -5.69 -4.48
N LEU A 106 18.82 -4.82 -3.90
CA LEU A 106 19.80 -4.02 -4.61
C LEU A 106 20.83 -4.88 -5.35
N SER A 107 21.22 -6.03 -4.79
CA SER A 107 22.09 -7.01 -5.44
C SER A 107 21.45 -7.85 -6.55
N ASN A 108 20.11 -7.93 -6.62
CA ASN A 108 19.39 -8.67 -7.67
C ASN A 108 19.26 -7.87 -8.98
N GLU A 109 18.87 -8.51 -10.09
CA GLU A 109 18.64 -7.82 -11.37
C GLU A 109 17.33 -7.02 -11.44
N PHE A 110 16.37 -7.30 -10.57
CA PHE A 110 15.03 -6.73 -10.63
C PHE A 110 15.00 -5.23 -10.34
N LYS A 111 14.36 -4.47 -11.24
CA LYS A 111 14.21 -3.02 -11.10
C LYS A 111 13.33 -2.62 -9.93
N TYR A 112 12.33 -3.42 -9.56
CA TYR A 112 11.37 -3.08 -8.51
C TYR A 112 11.29 -4.17 -7.45
N HIS A 113 10.92 -3.78 -6.23
CA HIS A 113 10.55 -4.72 -5.17
C HIS A 113 9.21 -4.35 -4.53
N VAL A 114 8.53 -5.36 -3.98
CA VAL A 114 7.37 -5.22 -3.09
C VAL A 114 7.58 -6.19 -1.93
N CYS A 115 7.24 -5.78 -0.70
CA CYS A 115 7.19 -6.65 0.46
C CYS A 115 5.74 -6.85 0.93
N ARG A 116 5.38 -8.10 1.25
CA ARG A 116 4.10 -8.47 1.84
C ARG A 116 4.33 -9.51 2.92
N GLU A 117 4.45 -9.02 4.14
CA GLU A 117 4.74 -9.88 5.27
C GLU A 117 3.53 -10.19 6.14
N ASN A 118 2.52 -9.33 6.13
CA ASN A 118 1.26 -9.61 6.81
C ASN A 118 0.54 -10.84 6.21
N PRO A 119 0.26 -11.89 7.02
CA PRO A 119 -0.60 -13.01 6.61
C PRO A 119 -1.96 -12.55 6.08
N GLY A 120 -2.44 -13.15 4.99
CA GLY A 120 -3.75 -12.80 4.43
C GLY A 120 -3.81 -11.46 3.68
N SER A 121 -2.68 -10.76 3.50
CA SER A 121 -2.60 -9.59 2.63
C SER A 121 -2.87 -9.95 1.16
N TYR A 122 -4.13 -9.86 0.74
CA TYR A 122 -4.56 -10.12 -0.65
C TYR A 122 -4.27 -8.95 -1.61
N ASN A 123 -3.72 -7.85 -1.10
CA ASN A 123 -3.38 -6.69 -1.92
C ASN A 123 -2.05 -6.92 -2.64
N VAL A 124 -2.01 -6.59 -3.93
CA VAL A 124 -0.80 -6.71 -4.75
C VAL A 124 0.34 -5.79 -4.27
N MET A 125 -0.02 -4.64 -3.69
CA MET A 125 0.86 -3.66 -3.07
C MET A 125 0.11 -3.03 -1.90
N LEU A 126 0.82 -2.77 -0.80
CA LEU A 126 0.34 -1.92 0.30
C LEU A 126 0.79 -0.48 0.07
N GLY A 127 0.33 0.45 0.90
CA GLY A 127 0.63 1.88 0.77
C GLY A 127 2.13 2.21 0.86
N GLY A 128 2.87 1.42 1.64
CA GLY A 128 4.32 1.35 1.67
C GLY A 128 4.90 -0.04 1.38
N LEU A 129 6.20 -0.16 1.64
CA LEU A 129 7.02 -1.37 1.49
C LEU A 129 7.32 -1.81 0.05
N TYR A 130 7.61 -0.86 -0.82
CA TYR A 130 8.03 -1.12 -2.19
C TYR A 130 9.04 -0.07 -2.65
N GLY A 131 9.69 -0.32 -3.77
CA GLY A 131 10.76 0.54 -4.24
C GLY A 131 11.19 0.24 -5.67
N GLY A 132 12.05 1.11 -6.21
CA GLY A 132 12.58 1.01 -7.56
C GLY A 132 14.02 1.49 -7.69
N LYS A 133 14.82 0.83 -8.54
CA LYS A 133 16.15 1.28 -9.00
C LYS A 133 15.97 2.10 -10.26
N LYS A 134 16.48 3.32 -10.30
CA LYS A 134 16.26 4.27 -11.41
C LYS A 134 14.79 4.27 -11.87
N PRO A 135 13.82 4.39 -10.94
CA PRO A 135 12.41 4.29 -11.26
C PRO A 135 12.03 5.42 -12.22
N LYS A 136 11.12 5.10 -13.15
CA LYS A 136 10.50 6.04 -14.09
C LYS A 136 9.03 5.68 -14.23
N ILE A 137 8.23 6.01 -13.22
CA ILE A 137 6.80 5.70 -13.20
C ILE A 137 6.03 7.01 -13.14
N ALA A 138 5.21 7.32 -14.14
CA ALA A 138 4.31 8.46 -14.05
C ALA A 138 3.24 8.24 -12.95
N ILE A 139 3.34 8.98 -11.85
CA ILE A 139 2.50 8.99 -10.65
C ILE A 139 1.65 10.26 -10.61
N GLU A 140 2.23 11.47 -10.61
CA GLU A 140 1.53 12.71 -10.27
C GLU A 140 0.32 12.97 -11.17
N ASP A 141 0.54 13.04 -12.48
CA ASP A 141 -0.53 13.25 -13.47
C ASP A 141 -1.60 12.16 -13.42
N LYS A 142 -1.19 10.90 -13.25
CA LYS A 142 -2.12 9.77 -13.19
C LYS A 142 -2.98 9.84 -11.94
N TRP A 143 -2.40 10.20 -10.81
CA TRP A 143 -3.12 10.34 -9.56
C TRP A 143 -4.07 11.52 -9.61
N HIS A 144 -3.65 12.68 -10.11
CA HIS A 144 -4.54 13.82 -10.26
C HIS A 144 -5.74 13.46 -11.13
N LYS A 145 -5.51 12.84 -12.29
CA LYS A 145 -6.60 12.34 -13.14
C LYS A 145 -7.47 11.31 -12.44
N TRP A 146 -6.88 10.41 -11.67
CA TRP A 146 -7.59 9.40 -10.88
C TRP A 146 -8.49 10.03 -9.82
N ARG A 147 -7.93 10.94 -9.03
CA ARG A 147 -8.58 11.73 -7.98
C ARG A 147 -9.76 12.51 -8.54
N GLU A 148 -9.56 13.31 -9.59
CA GLU A 148 -10.63 14.11 -10.20
C GLU A 148 -11.80 13.22 -10.65
N ASN A 149 -11.49 12.08 -11.26
CA ASN A 149 -12.52 11.11 -11.64
C ASN A 149 -13.22 10.48 -10.44
N TYR A 150 -12.51 10.24 -9.34
CA TYR A 150 -13.07 9.67 -8.12
C TYR A 150 -14.02 10.66 -7.45
N ILE A 151 -13.59 11.90 -7.23
CA ILE A 151 -14.38 12.99 -6.66
C ILE A 151 -15.66 13.21 -7.49
N LYS A 152 -15.55 13.27 -8.82
CA LYS A 152 -16.71 13.43 -9.71
C LYS A 152 -17.73 12.29 -9.64
N LYS A 153 -17.28 11.05 -9.34
CA LYS A 153 -18.12 9.83 -9.41
C LYS A 153 -18.62 9.32 -8.07
N LYS A 154 -17.99 9.70 -6.96
CA LYS A 154 -18.37 9.30 -5.61
C LYS A 154 -18.52 10.53 -4.72
N LYS A 155 -19.60 10.57 -3.92
CA LYS A 155 -19.79 11.53 -2.82
C LYS A 155 -18.84 11.28 -1.62
N SER A 156 -17.66 10.67 -1.83
CA SER A 156 -16.72 10.36 -0.75
C SER A 156 -15.40 11.05 -1.03
N LEU A 157 -14.93 11.83 -0.05
CA LEU A 157 -13.66 12.53 -0.08
C LEU A 157 -12.47 11.63 0.27
N TYR A 158 -12.61 10.30 0.24
CA TYR A 158 -11.51 9.39 0.64
C TYR A 158 -11.18 8.41 -0.47
N VAL A 159 -9.95 8.53 -0.96
CA VAL A 159 -9.30 7.63 -1.91
C VAL A 159 -8.25 6.85 -1.14
N TRP A 160 -8.25 5.52 -1.28
CA TRP A 160 -7.15 4.69 -0.80
C TRP A 160 -6.11 4.56 -1.91
N ASP A 161 -4.85 4.78 -1.57
CA ASP A 161 -3.71 4.60 -2.48
C ASP A 161 -3.61 3.18 -3.02
N ILE A 162 -3.98 2.16 -2.24
CA ILE A 162 -4.02 0.75 -2.65
C ILE A 162 -4.77 0.57 -3.99
N ASP A 163 -5.87 1.28 -4.19
CA ASP A 163 -6.65 1.20 -5.42
C ASP A 163 -5.88 1.75 -6.63
N PHE A 164 -5.16 2.85 -6.43
CA PHE A 164 -4.31 3.45 -7.44
C PHE A 164 -3.09 2.57 -7.73
N LEU A 165 -2.39 2.11 -6.69
CA LEU A 165 -1.25 1.21 -6.78
C LEU A 165 -1.60 -0.04 -7.60
N ARG A 166 -2.70 -0.69 -7.24
CA ARG A 166 -3.18 -1.90 -7.90
C ARG A 166 -3.48 -1.70 -9.38
N ARG A 167 -3.99 -0.53 -9.79
CA ARG A 167 -4.47 -0.28 -11.16
C ARG A 167 -3.42 0.36 -12.06
N HIS A 168 -2.57 1.21 -11.51
CA HIS A 168 -1.68 2.08 -12.27
C HIS A 168 -0.20 1.73 -12.10
N VAL A 169 0.18 1.17 -10.96
CA VAL A 169 1.59 0.96 -10.58
C VAL A 169 1.95 -0.52 -10.71
N TYR A 170 1.25 -1.41 -10.01
CA TYR A 170 1.52 -2.85 -10.04
C TYR A 170 1.56 -3.44 -11.47
N PRO A 171 0.58 -3.18 -12.36
CA PRO A 171 0.61 -3.72 -13.72
C PRO A 171 1.77 -3.16 -14.57
N PHE A 172 2.36 -2.03 -14.17
CA PHE A 172 3.53 -1.45 -14.81
C PHE A 172 4.82 -2.12 -14.35
N ILE A 173 5.00 -2.33 -13.04
CA ILE A 173 6.26 -2.84 -12.46
C ILE A 173 6.38 -4.36 -12.51
N ARG A 174 5.27 -5.12 -12.50
CA ARG A 174 5.27 -6.57 -12.23
C ARG A 174 6.12 -7.46 -13.15
N LYS A 175 6.50 -6.96 -14.35
CA LYS A 175 7.33 -7.73 -15.27
C LYS A 175 8.81 -7.75 -14.84
N ASP A 176 9.19 -6.80 -14.00
CA ASP A 176 10.55 -6.54 -13.53
C ASP A 176 10.51 -6.32 -12.01
N LEU A 177 9.88 -7.29 -11.33
CA LEU A 177 9.52 -7.22 -9.92
C LEU A 177 10.02 -8.48 -9.20
N ILE A 178 10.69 -8.27 -8.07
CA ILE A 178 10.85 -9.27 -7.02
C ILE A 178 9.88 -8.98 -5.87
N VAL A 179 9.30 -10.05 -5.33
CA VAL A 179 8.36 -9.97 -4.22
C VAL A 179 8.98 -10.65 -3.01
N TYR A 180 9.05 -9.93 -1.90
CA TYR A 180 9.41 -10.48 -0.61
C TYR A 180 8.14 -10.87 0.15
N SER A 181 7.91 -12.17 0.31
CA SER A 181 6.77 -12.69 1.07
C SER A 181 7.00 -14.15 1.49
N GLU A 182 6.52 -14.48 2.69
CA GLU A 182 6.49 -15.83 3.24
C GLU A 182 5.09 -16.44 3.26
N HIS A 183 4.04 -15.61 3.18
CA HIS A 183 2.65 -16.04 3.38
C HIS A 183 1.77 -15.82 2.14
N VAL A 184 2.13 -14.90 1.23
CA VAL A 184 1.26 -14.53 0.11
C VAL A 184 2.00 -14.35 -1.21
N ARG A 185 1.49 -15.02 -2.26
CA ARG A 185 1.87 -14.74 -3.65
C ARG A 185 0.67 -14.48 -4.55
N MET A 186 0.88 -13.70 -5.60
CA MET A 186 -0.09 -13.58 -6.69
C MET A 186 0.22 -14.62 -7.77
N ASP A 187 -0.80 -15.18 -8.41
CA ASP A 187 -0.65 -16.22 -9.44
C ASP A 187 0.22 -15.80 -10.64
N CYS A 188 0.37 -14.50 -10.86
CA CYS A 188 1.15 -13.92 -11.96
C CYS A 188 2.59 -13.57 -11.58
N GLU A 189 2.97 -13.72 -10.31
CA GLU A 189 4.30 -13.41 -9.82
C GLU A 189 5.21 -14.63 -9.98
N LYS A 190 6.36 -14.42 -10.63
CA LYS A 190 7.34 -15.46 -10.87
C LYS A 190 8.48 -15.44 -9.85
N ASN A 191 8.79 -14.27 -9.31
CA ASN A 191 9.96 -14.04 -8.46
C ASN A 191 9.48 -13.69 -7.05
N VAL A 192 9.20 -14.72 -6.26
CA VAL A 192 8.80 -14.58 -4.85
C VAL A 192 9.89 -15.18 -3.98
N LYS A 193 10.39 -14.40 -3.01
CA LYS A 193 11.49 -14.76 -2.13
C LYS A 193 11.12 -14.49 -0.67
N LYS A 194 11.71 -15.24 0.26
CA LYS A 194 11.65 -14.91 1.68
C LYS A 194 12.50 -13.67 1.96
N ILE A 195 12.19 -12.96 3.04
CA ILE A 195 13.00 -11.82 3.46
C ILE A 195 14.31 -12.36 4.07
N PRO A 196 15.49 -11.89 3.62
CA PRO A 196 16.76 -12.35 4.16
C PRO A 196 16.95 -11.99 5.65
N GLY A 197 17.71 -12.83 6.33
CA GLY A 197 18.01 -12.69 7.75
C GLY A 197 16.98 -13.32 8.67
N GLU A 198 17.35 -13.52 9.92
CA GLU A 198 16.48 -14.08 10.94
C GLU A 198 15.43 -13.06 11.42
N ARG A 199 14.30 -13.57 11.89
CA ARG A 199 13.27 -12.75 12.53
C ARG A 199 13.75 -12.36 13.92
N GLY A 200 14.08 -11.08 14.09
CA GLY A 200 14.34 -10.51 15.41
C GLY A 200 13.06 -10.30 16.22
N PHE A 201 13.24 -9.76 17.42
CA PHE A 201 12.14 -9.40 18.33
C PHE A 201 12.11 -7.90 18.57
N TYR A 202 10.91 -7.34 18.61
CA TYR A 202 10.67 -5.99 19.10
C TYR A 202 9.63 -6.06 20.20
N LYS A 203 10.05 -5.74 21.43
CA LYS A 203 9.19 -5.71 22.63
C LYS A 203 8.38 -7.00 22.82
N GLY A 204 9.08 -8.14 22.70
CA GLY A 204 8.50 -9.48 22.90
C GLY A 204 7.64 -9.99 21.74
N LYS A 205 7.52 -9.25 20.63
CA LYS A 205 6.86 -9.71 19.40
C LYS A 205 7.86 -9.98 18.29
N TYR A 206 7.59 -10.94 17.43
CA TYR A 206 8.39 -11.14 16.22
C TYR A 206 8.29 -9.92 15.31
N ILE A 207 9.42 -9.53 14.72
CA ILE A 207 9.43 -8.44 13.76
C ILE A 207 8.79 -8.90 12.44
N GLN A 208 7.69 -8.25 12.08
CA GLN A 208 7.16 -8.22 10.72
C GLN A 208 7.42 -6.84 10.10
N ILE A 209 7.98 -6.81 8.89
CA ILE A 209 8.12 -5.58 8.11
C ILE A 209 6.72 -5.05 7.80
N GLY A 210 6.47 -3.84 8.27
CA GLY A 210 5.16 -3.18 8.16
C GLY A 210 4.22 -3.41 9.33
N MET A 211 4.65 -4.05 10.43
CA MET A 211 3.85 -4.10 11.64
C MET A 211 3.63 -2.71 12.23
N TYR A 212 2.45 -2.50 12.82
CA TYR A 212 2.18 -1.30 13.60
C TYR A 212 3.00 -1.30 14.90
N ILE A 213 3.31 -0.12 15.41
CA ILE A 213 4.04 0.06 16.66
C ILE A 213 3.09 0.54 17.75
N GLU A 214 2.79 -0.35 18.68
CA GLU A 214 1.87 -0.10 19.80
C GLU A 214 2.25 1.15 20.62
N GLU A 215 3.55 1.37 20.83
CA GLU A 215 4.07 2.52 21.59
C GLU A 215 3.88 3.88 20.88
N ASP A 216 3.65 3.86 19.57
CA ASP A 216 3.44 5.10 18.83
C ASP A 216 2.00 5.59 18.97
N PHE A 217 1.04 4.71 19.28
CA PHE A 217 -0.37 5.08 19.46
C PHE A 217 -0.54 6.18 20.49
N ASP A 218 -1.38 7.16 20.17
CA ASP A 218 -1.67 8.30 21.03
C ASP A 218 -3.15 8.33 21.40
N LYS A 219 -3.44 8.52 22.69
CA LYS A 219 -4.83 8.62 23.19
C LYS A 219 -5.58 9.80 22.56
N ASN A 220 -4.88 10.87 22.19
CA ASN A 220 -5.48 12.02 21.54
C ASN A 220 -5.98 11.70 20.11
N ASP A 221 -5.49 10.61 19.50
CA ASP A 221 -5.94 10.16 18.19
C ASP A 221 -7.26 9.37 18.26
N GLU A 222 -7.70 8.95 19.46
CA GLU A 222 -8.95 8.20 19.64
C GLU A 222 -10.18 9.00 19.19
N ASN A 223 -10.22 10.30 19.53
CA ASN A 223 -11.31 11.19 19.13
C ASN A 223 -11.45 11.33 17.61
N LYS A 224 -10.32 11.35 16.89
CA LYS A 224 -10.29 11.43 15.42
C LYS A 224 -10.79 10.14 14.77
N SER A 225 -10.61 9.01 15.45
CA SER A 225 -11.14 7.73 15.01
C SER A 225 -12.67 7.64 15.08
N LEU A 226 -13.33 8.51 15.86
CA LEU A 226 -14.78 8.61 15.86
C LEU A 226 -15.32 9.19 14.54
N GLU A 227 -14.60 10.14 13.94
CA GLU A 227 -14.93 10.68 12.62
C GLU A 227 -14.78 9.60 11.54
N ASP A 228 -13.71 8.82 11.60
CA ASP A 228 -13.54 7.64 10.75
C ASP A 228 -14.69 6.66 10.94
N LYS A 229 -15.14 6.43 12.19
CA LYS A 229 -16.27 5.54 12.49
C LYS A 229 -17.56 6.07 11.87
N LYS A 230 -17.84 7.37 11.98
CA LYS A 230 -19.02 8.00 11.34
C LYS A 230 -18.99 7.82 9.83
N GLN A 231 -17.81 7.85 9.23
CA GLN A 231 -17.66 7.80 7.78
C GLN A 231 -17.55 6.38 7.18
N PHE A 232 -16.82 5.49 7.83
CA PHE A 232 -16.49 4.15 7.34
C PHE A 232 -17.22 3.04 8.10
N GLY A 233 -18.01 3.38 9.11
CA GLY A 233 -18.65 2.43 10.00
C GLY A 233 -17.69 1.75 10.99
N ARG A 234 -16.40 2.10 10.96
CA ARG A 234 -15.36 1.51 11.82
C ARG A 234 -14.23 2.51 12.10
N SER A 235 -13.65 2.39 13.29
CA SER A 235 -12.50 3.20 13.71
C SER A 235 -11.20 2.61 13.12
N ARG A 236 -10.34 3.48 12.57
CA ARG A 236 -9.00 3.08 12.09
C ARG A 236 -8.12 2.58 13.24
N ASN A 237 -8.17 3.21 14.41
CA ASN A 237 -7.36 2.80 15.56
C ASN A 237 -7.81 1.44 16.09
N VAL A 238 -9.12 1.21 16.24
CA VAL A 238 -9.65 -0.10 16.62
C VAL A 238 -9.22 -1.17 15.62
N GLN A 239 -9.30 -0.89 14.31
CA GLN A 239 -8.85 -1.85 13.30
C GLN A 239 -7.36 -2.24 13.47
N ARG A 240 -6.51 -1.27 13.81
CA ARG A 240 -5.07 -1.51 13.97
C ARG A 240 -4.73 -2.18 15.29
N LEU A 241 -5.44 -1.85 16.36
CA LEU A 241 -5.32 -2.55 17.63
C LEU A 241 -5.76 -4.01 17.50
N ASN A 242 -6.87 -4.28 16.81
CA ASN A 242 -7.29 -5.64 16.49
C ASN A 242 -6.22 -6.37 15.67
N TYR A 243 -5.61 -5.69 14.69
CA TYR A 243 -4.50 -6.26 13.93
C TYR A 243 -3.31 -6.61 14.83
N LEU A 244 -2.96 -5.76 15.80
CA LEU A 244 -1.90 -6.03 16.79
C LEU A 244 -2.23 -7.21 17.72
N GLU A 245 -3.51 -7.48 17.95
CA GLU A 245 -3.96 -8.68 18.69
C GLU A 245 -3.91 -9.93 17.83
N GLU A 246 -4.41 -9.87 16.59
CA GLU A 246 -4.28 -10.94 15.59
C GLU A 246 -2.80 -11.31 15.38
N ASP A 247 -1.91 -10.32 15.36
CA ASP A 247 -0.47 -10.52 15.21
C ASP A 247 0.16 -11.27 16.40
N LYS A 248 -0.43 -11.23 17.61
CA LYS A 248 0.02 -12.10 18.72
C LYS A 248 -0.24 -13.58 18.45
N SER A 249 -1.20 -13.91 17.57
CA SER A 249 -1.48 -15.27 17.14
C SER A 249 -0.64 -15.72 15.94
N PHE A 250 0.17 -14.82 15.38
CA PHE A 250 1.08 -15.11 14.28
C PHE A 250 2.18 -16.08 14.71
N ASN A 251 2.27 -17.24 14.03
CA ASN A 251 3.40 -18.14 14.14
C ASN A 251 4.34 -17.92 12.95
N PRO A 252 5.58 -17.44 13.16
CA PRO A 252 6.54 -17.23 12.07
C PRO A 252 6.95 -18.54 11.37
N ASN A 253 6.71 -19.69 12.00
CA ASN A 253 6.98 -21.01 11.42
C ASN A 253 5.85 -21.50 10.51
N ASP A 254 4.69 -20.82 10.49
CA ASP A 254 3.60 -21.15 9.57
C ASP A 254 4.01 -20.82 8.14
N SER A 255 4.55 -21.84 7.48
CA SER A 255 5.08 -21.76 6.13
C SER A 255 4.05 -22.30 5.13
N GLY A 256 3.41 -21.38 4.42
CA GLY A 256 2.41 -21.72 3.42
C GLY A 256 2.07 -20.51 2.57
N LEU A 257 2.68 -20.41 1.39
CA LEU A 257 2.32 -19.36 0.44
C LEU A 257 0.91 -19.59 -0.08
N VAL A 258 -0.03 -18.78 0.40
CA VAL A 258 -1.37 -18.71 -0.16
C VAL A 258 -1.28 -17.96 -1.49
N THR A 259 -1.80 -18.59 -2.56
CA THR A 259 -1.82 -17.98 -3.90
C THR A 259 -3.16 -17.28 -4.16
N TYR A 260 -3.12 -15.98 -4.41
CA TYR A 260 -4.29 -15.19 -4.79
C TYR A 260 -4.25 -14.81 -6.28
N LYS A 261 -5.43 -14.50 -6.82
CA LYS A 261 -5.57 -13.93 -8.17
C LYS A 261 -5.72 -12.41 -8.05
N PRO A 262 -4.82 -11.61 -8.65
CA PRO A 262 -4.91 -10.17 -8.55
C PRO A 262 -6.06 -9.63 -9.41
N LEU A 263 -6.81 -8.66 -8.90
CA LEU A 263 -7.89 -8.02 -9.65
C LEU A 263 -7.40 -7.26 -10.89
N PHE A 264 -6.17 -6.77 -10.86
CA PHE A 264 -5.55 -6.02 -11.95
C PHE A 264 -4.18 -6.62 -12.28
N LYS A 265 -4.19 -7.61 -13.18
CA LYS A 265 -3.01 -8.27 -13.75
C LYS A 265 -2.44 -7.51 -14.95
N TYR A 266 -3.27 -6.81 -15.71
CA TYR A 266 -2.86 -6.13 -16.96
C TYR A 266 -3.07 -4.62 -16.87
N LYS A 267 -2.43 -3.85 -17.76
CA LYS A 267 -2.72 -2.41 -17.89
C LYS A 267 -4.09 -2.17 -18.53
N ASN A 268 -4.47 -3.02 -19.48
CA ASN A 268 -5.73 -2.91 -20.20
C ASN A 268 -6.89 -3.48 -19.35
N LEU A 269 -7.93 -2.68 -19.16
CA LEU A 269 -9.11 -3.05 -18.36
C LEU A 269 -9.91 -4.22 -18.97
N ILE A 270 -10.03 -4.27 -20.30
CA ILE A 270 -10.74 -5.34 -21.00
C ILE A 270 -9.98 -6.67 -20.85
N ILE A 271 -8.65 -6.64 -20.95
CA ILE A 271 -7.83 -7.83 -20.75
C ILE A 271 -7.94 -8.32 -19.29
N ASN A 272 -7.96 -7.41 -18.31
CA ASN A 272 -8.24 -7.80 -16.92
C ASN A 272 -9.62 -8.43 -16.76
N TYR A 273 -10.63 -7.88 -17.45
CA TYR A 273 -11.96 -8.44 -17.44
C TYR A 273 -11.97 -9.88 -17.97
N LEU A 274 -11.40 -10.11 -19.16
CA LEU A 274 -11.29 -11.46 -19.73
C LEU A 274 -10.54 -12.40 -18.79
N TYR A 275 -9.42 -11.94 -18.23
CA TYR A 275 -8.64 -12.70 -17.26
C TYR A 275 -9.46 -13.09 -16.03
N LEU A 276 -10.21 -12.17 -15.42
CA LEU A 276 -11.04 -12.45 -14.26
C LEU A 276 -12.20 -13.38 -14.62
N PHE A 277 -12.86 -13.12 -15.75
CA PHE A 277 -13.95 -13.96 -16.27
C PHE A 277 -13.48 -15.41 -16.41
N PHE A 278 -12.42 -15.66 -17.18
CA PHE A 278 -11.87 -17.00 -17.36
C PHE A 278 -11.33 -17.60 -16.04
N SER A 279 -10.73 -16.78 -15.19
CA SER A 279 -10.25 -17.22 -13.88
C SER A 279 -11.34 -17.72 -12.94
N ILE A 280 -12.57 -17.25 -13.14
CA ILE A 280 -13.76 -17.60 -12.36
C ILE A 280 -14.48 -18.79 -13.01
N THR A 281 -14.75 -18.71 -14.31
CA THR A 281 -15.51 -19.77 -15.04
C THR A 281 -14.81 -21.12 -15.00
N PHE A 282 -13.48 -21.14 -14.97
CA PHE A 282 -12.71 -22.39 -14.91
C PHE A 282 -12.28 -22.77 -13.49
N ASN A 283 -12.71 -22.03 -12.46
CA ASN A 283 -12.45 -22.41 -11.08
C ASN A 283 -13.54 -23.35 -10.57
N LYS A 284 -13.21 -24.64 -10.48
CA LYS A 284 -14.12 -25.72 -10.01
C LYS A 284 -14.70 -25.49 -8.60
N LYS A 285 -14.17 -24.53 -7.83
CA LYS A 285 -14.62 -24.19 -6.47
C LYS A 285 -15.57 -22.98 -6.40
N VAL A 286 -15.86 -22.28 -7.50
CA VAL A 286 -16.74 -21.09 -7.48
C VAL A 286 -18.17 -21.51 -7.84
N SER A 287 -19.09 -21.36 -6.90
CA SER A 287 -20.51 -21.62 -7.14
C SER A 287 -21.11 -20.62 -8.13
N LEU A 288 -22.16 -21.01 -8.83
CA LEU A 288 -22.89 -20.14 -9.77
C LEU A 288 -23.35 -18.82 -9.10
N LEU A 289 -23.70 -18.86 -7.81
CA LEU A 289 -24.00 -17.67 -7.00
C LEU A 289 -22.78 -16.75 -6.82
N GLY A 290 -21.58 -17.29 -6.63
CA GLY A 290 -20.34 -16.51 -6.55
C GLY A 290 -19.99 -15.82 -7.87
N ILE A 291 -20.29 -16.48 -9.00
CA ILE A 291 -20.21 -15.88 -10.33
C ILE A 291 -21.20 -14.71 -10.40
N MET A 292 -22.49 -14.94 -10.13
CA MET A 292 -23.53 -13.91 -10.20
C MET A 292 -23.25 -12.71 -9.28
N TYR A 293 -22.82 -12.93 -8.03
CA TYR A 293 -22.47 -11.86 -7.10
C TYR A 293 -21.39 -10.93 -7.68
N ILE A 294 -20.35 -11.48 -8.30
CA ILE A 294 -19.28 -10.71 -8.95
C ILE A 294 -19.82 -9.95 -10.17
N PHE A 295 -20.70 -10.56 -10.95
CA PHE A 295 -21.37 -9.91 -12.07
C PHE A 295 -22.19 -8.68 -11.67
N PHE A 296 -22.92 -8.77 -10.55
CA PHE A 296 -23.78 -7.70 -10.07
C PHE A 296 -23.06 -6.64 -9.21
N HIS A 297 -22.02 -7.01 -8.45
CA HIS A 297 -21.30 -6.09 -7.55
C HIS A 297 -20.03 -5.48 -8.16
N ASN A 298 -19.51 -6.03 -9.26
CA ASN A 298 -18.44 -5.39 -10.00
C ASN A 298 -19.02 -4.25 -10.86
N ARG A 299 -18.97 -3.01 -10.36
CA ARG A 299 -19.50 -1.81 -11.04
C ARG A 299 -18.98 -1.62 -12.47
N VAL A 300 -17.78 -2.12 -12.79
CA VAL A 300 -17.22 -2.05 -14.14
C VAL A 300 -17.94 -3.03 -15.06
N LEU A 301 -18.22 -4.24 -14.57
CA LEU A 301 -18.94 -5.29 -15.28
C LEU A 301 -20.41 -4.93 -15.49
N HIS A 302 -21.09 -4.46 -14.44
CA HIS A 302 -22.45 -3.96 -14.52
C HIS A 302 -22.59 -2.82 -15.55
N LYS A 303 -21.63 -1.88 -15.58
CA LYS A 303 -21.62 -0.77 -16.54
C LYS A 303 -21.36 -1.26 -17.98
N TYR A 304 -20.41 -2.17 -18.17
CA TYR A 304 -20.10 -2.75 -19.48
C TYR A 304 -21.27 -3.56 -20.05
N LEU A 305 -21.92 -4.41 -19.23
CA LEU A 305 -23.05 -5.23 -19.66
C LEU A 305 -24.29 -4.39 -19.97
N ARG A 306 -24.51 -3.31 -19.21
CA ARG A 306 -25.60 -2.34 -19.48
C ARG A 306 -25.35 -1.55 -20.77
N LEU A 307 -24.11 -1.10 -21.02
CA LEU A 307 -23.75 -0.39 -22.25
C LEU A 307 -23.91 -1.26 -23.50
N ASN A 308 -23.65 -2.56 -23.39
CA ASN A 308 -23.80 -3.52 -24.48
C ASN A 308 -25.18 -4.21 -24.51
N LYS A 309 -26.17 -3.73 -23.73
CA LYS A 309 -27.55 -4.27 -23.65
C LYS A 309 -27.67 -5.75 -23.29
N ILE A 310 -26.63 -6.36 -22.70
CA ILE A 310 -26.61 -7.78 -22.33
C ILE A 310 -27.52 -8.07 -21.12
N LEU A 311 -27.71 -7.09 -20.23
CA LEU A 311 -28.60 -7.19 -19.06
C LEU A 311 -30.11 -7.09 -19.38
N ASN A 312 -30.49 -6.84 -20.64
CA ASN A 312 -31.91 -6.77 -21.05
C ASN A 312 -32.48 -8.12 -21.48
N HIS A 313 -31.73 -9.22 -21.32
CA HIS A 313 -32.21 -10.56 -21.63
C HIS A 313 -33.08 -11.06 -20.48
N LYS A 314 -34.30 -11.57 -20.77
CA LYS A 314 -35.31 -12.07 -19.79
C LYS A 314 -34.76 -12.97 -18.67
N PHE A 315 -33.60 -13.60 -18.88
CA PHE A 315 -32.92 -14.43 -17.89
C PHE A 315 -32.41 -13.63 -16.66
N PHE A 316 -32.21 -12.31 -16.77
CA PHE A 316 -31.64 -11.47 -15.71
C PHE A 316 -32.68 -10.62 -14.96
N GLU A 317 -33.95 -10.59 -15.38
CA GLU A 317 -35.02 -9.87 -14.67
C GLU A 317 -35.46 -10.58 -13.39
N THR A 318 -35.25 -11.90 -13.28
CA THR A 318 -35.63 -12.74 -12.13
C THR A 318 -34.80 -12.51 -10.86
N TYR A 319 -33.71 -11.74 -10.94
CA TYR A 319 -32.79 -11.49 -9.82
C TYR A 319 -32.72 -10.00 -9.43
N LYS A 320 -33.67 -9.19 -9.91
CA LYS A 320 -33.91 -7.81 -9.48
C LYS A 320 -34.81 -7.80 -8.27
#